data_AF-A0A3D4YPH2-F1
#
_entry.id   AF-A0A3D4YPH2-F1
#
_cell.length_a   1.000
_cell.length_b   1.000
_cell.length_c   1.000
_cell.angle_alpha   90.00
_cell.angle_beta   90.00
_cell.angle_gamma   90.00
#
_symmetry.space_group_name_H-M   'P 1'
#
loop_
_entity.id
_entity.type
_entity.pdbx_description
1 polymer ?
#
loop_
_entity_poly.entity_id
_entity_poly.type
_entity_poly.pdbx_seq_one_letter_code
_entity_poly.pdbx_strand_id
1 'polypeptide(L)'
;MRPSARKLAFFFSFFIAAGAARLHAQAADATPSASPGLPPSATRPGRDPNQPIDEEYTRKIREYTTESFFLSPLVDYLPASATVPTPKAVLGDIAGARNNLP
;
A
#
# COMPACT_ATOMS: atom_id res chain seq x y z
N MET A 1 -24.57 -46.39 -24.14
CA MET A 1 -23.23 -46.25 -24.75
C MET A 1 -22.78 -44.80 -24.60
N ARG A 2 -21.48 -44.52 -24.38
CA ARG A 2 -20.86 -43.15 -24.30
C ARG A 2 -20.26 -42.79 -25.70
N PRO A 3 -20.02 -41.52 -26.10
CA PRO A 3 -19.07 -40.53 -25.52
C PRO A 3 -19.64 -39.09 -25.37
N SER A 4 -19.09 -38.07 -24.68
CA SER A 4 -17.78 -37.73 -24.05
C SER A 4 -16.69 -37.03 -24.89
N ALA A 5 -16.67 -35.68 -24.92
CA ALA A 5 -15.49 -34.77 -24.87
C ALA A 5 -16.01 -33.30 -24.80
N ARG A 6 -15.55 -32.30 -24.02
CA ARG A 6 -14.27 -31.83 -23.42
C ARG A 6 -13.32 -31.04 -24.36
N LYS A 7 -12.94 -29.85 -23.86
CA LYS A 7 -11.89 -28.87 -24.27
C LYS A 7 -12.38 -27.74 -25.19
N LEU A 8 -12.46 -26.48 -24.73
CA LEU A 8 -11.39 -25.56 -24.29
C LEU A 8 -10.60 -25.00 -25.49
N ALA A 9 -11.09 -23.89 -26.03
CA ALA A 9 -10.47 -23.17 -27.15
C ALA A 9 -9.60 -22.00 -26.62
N PHE A 10 -8.31 -22.26 -26.46
CA PHE A 10 -7.29 -21.21 -26.27
C PHE A 10 -6.89 -20.67 -27.65
N PHE A 11 -7.41 -19.50 -28.04
CA PHE A 11 -6.95 -18.79 -29.24
C PHE A 11 -6.01 -17.64 -28.86
N PHE A 12 -4.76 -18.01 -28.56
CA PHE A 12 -3.67 -17.08 -28.30
C PHE A 12 -3.15 -16.49 -29.62
N SER A 13 -3.78 -15.41 -30.12
CA SER A 13 -3.41 -14.80 -31.40
C SER A 13 -2.11 -13.98 -31.28
N PHE A 14 -1.01 -14.62 -31.64
CA PHE A 14 0.29 -13.99 -31.79
C PHE A 14 0.32 -13.13 -33.07
N PHE A 15 0.27 -11.80 -32.93
CA PHE A 15 0.36 -10.88 -34.07
C PHE A 15 1.75 -10.29 -34.20
N ILE A 16 2.58 -10.93 -35.03
CA ILE A 16 3.90 -10.41 -35.43
C ILE A 16 3.66 -9.32 -36.49
N ALA A 17 4.22 -8.13 -36.29
CA ALA A 17 4.44 -7.17 -37.38
C ALA A 17 5.80 -6.49 -37.18
N ALA A 18 6.74 -6.79 -38.08
CA ALA A 18 8.05 -6.14 -38.09
C ALA A 18 7.93 -4.70 -38.64
N GLY A 19 8.65 -3.75 -38.02
CA GLY A 19 8.62 -2.33 -38.40
C GLY A 19 10.02 -1.73 -38.39
N ALA A 20 10.51 -1.38 -39.58
CA ALA A 20 11.87 -0.96 -39.91
C ALA A 20 12.55 0.07 -38.97
N ALA A 21 13.87 -0.09 -38.84
CA ALA A 21 14.74 0.81 -38.11
C ALA A 21 14.65 2.28 -38.58
N ARG A 22 14.63 3.19 -37.60
CA ARG A 22 15.11 4.58 -37.73
C ARG A 22 16.11 4.82 -36.62
N LEU A 23 17.40 4.73 -36.93
CA LEU A 23 18.42 5.31 -36.05
C LEU A 23 18.19 6.83 -36.03
N HIS A 24 17.82 7.35 -34.87
CA HIS A 24 18.04 8.75 -34.52
C HIS A 24 19.12 8.77 -33.45
N ALA A 25 20.35 9.12 -33.86
CA ALA A 25 21.37 9.53 -32.92
C ALA A 25 20.96 10.91 -32.38
N GLN A 26 20.31 10.93 -31.23
CA GLN A 26 19.98 12.18 -30.54
C GLN A 26 21.03 12.40 -29.45
N ALA A 27 21.71 13.54 -29.54
CA ALA A 27 22.79 13.91 -28.63
C ALA A 27 22.30 13.96 -27.18
N ALA A 28 23.22 13.72 -26.25
CA ALA A 28 22.98 13.86 -24.82
C ALA A 28 22.76 15.33 -24.45
N ASP A 29 21.52 15.80 -24.62
CA ASP A 29 21.04 16.98 -23.93
C ASP A 29 20.67 16.56 -22.50
N ALA A 30 21.23 17.25 -21.51
CA ALA A 30 21.08 16.88 -20.11
C ALA A 30 19.73 17.40 -19.59
N THR A 31 18.65 16.69 -19.93
CA THR A 31 17.32 16.97 -19.39
C THR A 31 17.41 16.99 -17.86
N PRO A 32 17.08 18.09 -17.17
CA PRO A 32 16.95 18.05 -15.72
C PRO A 32 15.83 17.05 -15.41
N SER A 33 16.14 16.04 -14.59
CA SER A 33 15.19 15.03 -14.12
C SER A 33 14.14 15.65 -13.20
N ALA A 34 13.22 16.41 -13.78
CA ALA A 34 11.99 16.82 -13.15
C ALA A 34 11.13 15.57 -12.96
N SER A 35 11.24 14.94 -11.79
CA SER A 35 10.37 13.83 -11.39
C SER A 35 8.91 14.21 -11.65
N PRO A 36 8.10 13.33 -12.29
CA PRO A 36 6.68 13.58 -12.46
C PRO A 36 6.04 13.90 -11.11
N GLY A 37 5.25 14.97 -11.06
CA GLY A 37 4.79 15.58 -9.81
C GLY A 37 4.29 14.57 -8.79
N LEU A 38 4.98 14.49 -7.66
CA LEU A 38 4.62 13.64 -6.53
C LEU A 38 3.20 14.05 -6.06
N PRO A 39 2.27 13.11 -5.79
CA PRO A 39 0.93 13.45 -5.36
C PRO A 39 0.97 14.30 -4.07
N PRO A 40 0.03 15.22 -3.84
CA PRO A 40 0.09 16.18 -2.73
C PRO A 40 0.12 15.54 -1.32
N SER A 41 -0.22 14.24 -1.23
CA SER A 41 -0.03 13.40 -0.04
C SER A 41 1.44 13.27 0.36
N ALA A 42 2.37 13.27 -0.60
CA ALA A 42 3.80 13.09 -0.36
C ALA A 42 4.52 14.38 0.11
N THR A 43 3.82 15.53 0.10
CA THR A 43 4.33 16.80 0.65
C THR A 43 3.94 16.99 2.12
N ARG A 44 2.99 16.21 2.65
CA ARG A 44 2.58 16.26 4.06
C ARG A 44 3.05 15.01 4.82
N PRO A 45 3.73 15.15 5.96
CA PRO A 45 3.97 14.01 6.86
C PRO A 45 2.64 13.39 7.28
N GLY A 46 2.48 12.08 7.05
CA GLY A 46 1.23 11.36 7.31
C GLY A 46 1.16 10.03 6.56
N ARG A 47 -0.02 9.40 6.61
CA ARG A 47 -0.29 8.13 5.91
C ARG A 47 -0.56 8.29 4.42
N ASP A 48 -0.34 7.22 3.66
CA ASP A 48 -0.92 7.08 2.32
C ASP A 48 -2.47 7.07 2.45
N PRO A 49 -3.22 7.91 1.70
CA PRO A 49 -4.68 7.90 1.73
C PRO A 49 -5.34 6.56 1.39
N ASN A 50 -4.66 5.69 0.65
CA ASN A 50 -5.14 4.36 0.26
C ASN A 50 -4.83 3.28 1.31
N GLN A 51 -4.01 3.59 2.33
CA GLN A 51 -3.66 2.63 3.37
C GLN A 51 -4.87 2.43 4.31
N PRO A 52 -5.42 1.20 4.43
CA PRO A 52 -6.50 0.93 5.36
C PRO A 52 -6.05 1.11 6.82
N ILE A 53 -7.02 1.33 7.70
CA ILE A 53 -6.82 1.70 9.10
C ILE A 53 -7.45 0.61 9.97
N ASP A 54 -6.78 0.23 11.05
CA ASP A 54 -7.45 -0.51 12.11
C ASP A 54 -8.21 0.47 13.01
N GLU A 55 -9.51 0.67 12.71
CA GLU A 55 -10.36 1.60 13.44
C GLU A 55 -10.52 1.25 14.93
N GLU A 56 -10.46 -0.04 15.29
CA GLU A 56 -10.67 -0.48 16.66
C GLU A 56 -9.45 -0.20 17.54
N TYR A 57 -8.26 -0.51 17.05
CA TYR A 57 -7.01 -0.16 17.71
C TYR A 57 -6.76 1.36 17.68
N THR A 58 -7.11 2.03 16.58
CA THR A 58 -7.03 3.50 16.45
C THR A 58 -7.92 4.21 17.48
N ARG A 59 -9.12 3.68 17.78
CA ARG A 59 -9.94 4.19 18.88
C ARG A 59 -9.22 4.08 20.21
N LYS A 60 -8.58 2.94 20.52
CA LYS A 60 -7.82 2.76 21.76
C LYS A 60 -6.63 3.72 21.86
N ILE A 61 -5.92 4.00 20.76
CA ILE A 61 -4.84 5.00 20.74
C ILE A 61 -5.37 6.35 21.26
N ARG A 62 -6.54 6.80 20.80
CA ARG A 62 -7.15 8.07 21.22
C ARG A 62 -7.73 8.04 22.64
N GLU A 63 -8.18 6.88 23.10
CA GLU A 63 -8.75 6.67 24.44
C GLU A 63 -7.67 6.62 25.54
N TYR A 64 -6.52 5.99 25.26
CA TYR A 64 -5.42 5.82 26.21
C TYR A 64 -4.34 6.90 26.11
N THR A 65 -4.36 7.74 25.07
CA THR A 65 -3.54 8.95 25.02
C THR A 65 -4.24 10.06 25.80
N THR A 66 -3.65 10.49 26.91
CA THR A 66 -4.28 11.40 27.87
C THR A 66 -4.58 12.79 27.31
N GLU A 67 -3.79 13.27 26.35
CA GLU A 67 -3.94 14.60 25.76
C GLU A 67 -3.74 14.58 24.24
N SER A 68 -4.58 15.31 23.51
CA SER A 68 -4.59 15.28 22.04
C SER A 68 -3.29 15.83 21.42
N PHE A 69 -2.54 16.68 22.11
CA PHE A 69 -1.27 17.22 21.60
C PHE A 69 -0.13 16.19 21.56
N PHE A 70 -0.27 15.04 22.23
CA PHE A 70 0.65 13.91 22.05
C PHE A 70 0.39 13.15 20.73
N LEU A 71 -0.78 13.32 20.11
CA LEU A 71 -1.11 12.71 18.83
C LEU A 71 -0.70 13.62 17.67
N SER A 72 0.28 13.17 16.91
CA SER A 72 0.64 13.72 15.61
C SER A 72 0.09 12.85 14.47
N PRO A 73 0.00 13.34 13.22
CA PRO A 73 -0.48 12.58 12.04
C PRO A 73 0.31 11.30 11.67
N LEU A 74 1.33 10.95 12.46
CA LEU A 74 2.16 9.75 12.32
C LEU A 74 1.88 8.70 13.40
N VAL A 75 1.16 9.04 14.47
CA VAL A 75 0.97 8.19 15.66
C VAL A 75 -0.49 8.14 16.15
N ASP A 76 -1.43 8.79 15.46
CA ASP A 76 -2.85 8.90 15.85
C ASP A 76 -3.75 7.77 15.30
N TYR A 77 -3.17 6.79 14.61
CA TYR A 77 -3.84 5.63 14.03
C TYR A 77 -2.89 4.43 13.89
N LEU A 78 -3.45 3.22 13.75
CA LEU A 78 -2.71 2.02 13.35
C LEU A 78 -3.03 1.68 11.87
N PRO A 79 -2.03 1.56 10.96
CA PRO A 79 -2.27 1.03 9.63
C PRO A 79 -2.73 -0.44 9.71
N ALA A 80 -3.84 -0.78 9.07
CA ALA A 80 -4.27 -2.17 8.99
C ALA A 80 -3.34 -2.99 8.10
N SER A 81 -3.05 -4.23 8.51
CA SER A 81 -2.24 -5.19 7.76
C SER A 81 -2.84 -6.58 7.88
N ALA A 82 -2.84 -7.32 6.77
CA ALA A 82 -3.23 -8.74 6.77
C ALA A 82 -2.09 -9.66 7.22
N THR A 83 -0.84 -9.19 7.19
CA THR A 83 0.37 -9.99 7.45
C THR A 83 0.97 -9.70 8.83
N VAL A 84 0.88 -8.44 9.30
CA VAL A 84 1.42 -8.02 10.59
C VAL A 84 0.27 -7.95 11.60
N PRO A 85 0.27 -8.77 12.67
CA PRO A 85 -0.78 -8.74 13.67
C PRO A 85 -0.75 -7.44 14.48
N THR A 86 -1.91 -6.99 14.94
CA THR A 86 -1.99 -5.82 15.82
C THR A 86 -1.47 -6.15 17.23
N PRO A 87 -1.02 -5.16 18.02
CA PRO A 87 -0.62 -5.43 19.40
C PRO A 87 -1.75 -6.03 20.23
N LYS A 88 -3.01 -5.68 19.96
CA LYS A 88 -4.18 -6.34 20.57
C LYS A 88 -4.26 -7.83 20.24
N ALA A 89 -3.93 -8.24 19.02
CA ALA A 89 -3.96 -9.65 18.64
C ALA A 89 -2.86 -10.49 19.34
N VAL A 90 -1.80 -9.85 19.83
CA VAL A 90 -0.67 -10.51 20.52
C VAL A 90 -0.77 -10.38 22.05
N LEU A 91 -1.14 -9.20 22.55
CA LEU A 91 -1.15 -8.80 23.96
C LEU A 91 -2.56 -8.73 24.57
N GLY A 92 -3.62 -9.00 23.80
CA GLY A 92 -5.02 -8.89 24.21
C GLY A 92 -5.59 -7.47 24.27
N ASP A 93 -4.75 -6.43 24.42
CA ASP A 93 -5.16 -5.03 24.56
C ASP A 93 -4.19 -4.06 23.86
N ILE A 94 -4.41 -2.75 23.99
CA ILE A 94 -3.46 -1.71 23.57
C ILE A 94 -2.14 -1.84 24.35
N ALA A 95 -1.02 -1.67 23.64
CA ALA A 95 0.31 -1.67 24.23
C ALA A 95 0.43 -0.58 25.31
N GLY A 96 0.94 -0.95 26.50
CA GLY A 96 1.07 -0.03 27.63
C GLY A 96 -0.23 0.20 28.43
N ALA A 97 -1.30 -0.56 28.17
CA ALA A 97 -2.47 -0.61 29.05
C ALA A 97 -2.11 -1.11 30.46
N ARG A 98 -3.01 -0.87 31.42
CA ARG A 98 -2.98 -1.29 32.84
C ARG A 98 -1.56 -1.55 33.41
N ASN A 99 -1.14 -2.77 33.78
CA ASN A 99 -1.62 -4.17 33.62
C ASN A 99 -1.32 -4.93 32.31
N ASN A 100 -0.64 -4.33 31.32
CA ASN A 100 -0.19 -4.98 30.10
C ASN A 100 1.25 -4.56 29.75
N LEU A 101 2.19 -5.10 30.53
CA LEU A 101 3.64 -4.93 30.35
C LEU A 101 4.25 -6.31 30.01
N PRO A 102 5.17 -6.40 29.03
CA PRO A 102 5.97 -7.62 28.80
C PRO A 102 7.02 -7.86 29.89
#